data_AF-A0A1Z8W5N7-F1
#
_entry.id   AF-A0A1Z8W5N7-F1
#
_cell.length_a   1.000
_cell.length_b   1.000
_cell.length_c   1.000
_cell.angle_alpha   90.00
_cell.angle_beta   90.00
_cell.angle_gamma   90.00
#
_symmetry.space_group_name_H-M   'P 1'
#
loop_
_entity.id
_entity.type
_entity.pdbx_description
1 polymer ?
#
loop_
_entity_poly.entity_id
_entity_poly.type
_entity_poly.pdbx_seq_one_letter_code
_entity_poly.pdbx_strand_id
1 'polypeptide(L)'
;TMARSDLIGDKPFYQYTEADYRGRLYYTTPFLNFQGNDIARGQMLFSKGKPMTDAGLRRLKIHIACCYNETYHKDNLPNWLTTDYKPFLKDEELDDISVDKMTLEDREAWTDNNIEKLLEIADKEIINPNAEKPISLLASVLEIKDALEQEEYITYLPIPVDGSNNGWQHLCAMSKDKEAGELVGIVPQDIQKDFYVQCAKDLIKRVPEWFEERQMPMKHIRKGIAKRGSMTRAYSAGAQKIAENMYLDCHVEGYLNKYNITEEDCELLAKHLIKAIDKVCAGPLQTMKFLQKIAEAEIASEYSKNIKQKSIKWTTQSGFPVTYEAFVENEFKEKAIISCSQRKVKPILTKEDGSKEETDTIRIQHVGKEPTDKPKIRSFMSGISPNFVHSMDAAHMAKVIAKWGGDFGAVHDSYSVHACDVDELLELIKEEFITMYSYSNFFEVIERMLVTNPDNFNYNQPELGSLDIREVKNSDYFFA
;
A
#
# COMPACT_ATOMS: atom_id res chain seq x y z
N THR A 1 14.17 17.14 4.08
CA THR A 1 14.51 16.61 2.74
C THR A 1 15.40 17.57 1.98
N MET A 2 14.93 18.77 1.61
CA MET A 2 15.70 19.78 0.84
C MET A 2 17.14 20.02 1.33
N ALA A 3 17.34 20.36 2.60
CA ALA A 3 18.69 20.62 3.13
C ALA A 3 19.67 19.43 2.99
N ARG A 4 19.17 18.19 2.96
CA ARG A 4 20.03 17.02 2.67
C ARG A 4 20.30 16.89 1.18
N SER A 5 19.30 17.15 0.34
CA SER A 5 19.46 17.18 -1.11
C SER A 5 20.54 18.18 -1.51
N ASP A 6 20.49 19.41 -0.97
CA ASP A 6 21.48 20.46 -1.26
C ASP A 6 22.91 20.08 -0.83
N LEU A 7 23.04 19.37 0.30
CA LEU A 7 24.34 18.92 0.81
C LEU A 7 24.95 17.78 -0.04
N ILE A 8 24.10 16.90 -0.57
CA ILE A 8 24.54 15.80 -1.45
C ILE A 8 24.87 16.35 -2.84
N GLY A 9 24.00 17.21 -3.38
CA GLY A 9 24.07 17.68 -4.77
C GLY A 9 23.99 16.51 -5.75
N ASP A 10 24.77 16.57 -6.82
CA ASP A 10 24.78 15.53 -7.87
C ASP A 10 25.71 14.34 -7.57
N LYS A 11 26.16 14.21 -6.31
CA LYS A 11 27.09 13.14 -5.93
C LYS A 11 26.35 11.81 -5.79
N PRO A 12 26.89 10.71 -6.34
CA PRO A 12 26.38 9.38 -6.04
C PRO A 12 26.42 9.11 -4.53
N PHE A 13 25.35 8.50 -4.02
CA PHE A 13 25.23 8.11 -2.62
C PHE A 13 24.48 6.78 -2.50
N TYR A 14 24.64 6.13 -1.35
CA TYR A 14 23.99 4.86 -1.04
C TYR A 14 23.01 5.04 0.11
N GLN A 15 21.91 4.32 0.07
CA GLN A 15 20.93 4.27 1.15
C GLN A 15 21.00 2.90 1.81
N TYR A 16 21.26 2.89 3.12
CA TYR A 16 21.24 1.66 3.90
C TYR A 16 19.80 1.20 4.12
N THR A 17 19.59 -0.11 4.00
CA THR A 17 18.31 -0.75 4.27
C THR A 17 18.43 -1.74 5.42
N GLU A 18 17.35 -1.85 6.18
CA GLU A 18 17.18 -2.85 7.24
C GLU A 18 15.89 -3.63 6.99
N ALA A 19 15.90 -4.93 7.30
CA ALA A 19 14.71 -5.74 7.29
C ALA A 19 14.02 -5.71 8.66
N ASP A 20 12.70 -5.59 8.69
CA ASP A 20 11.95 -5.88 9.91
C ASP A 20 11.90 -7.39 10.19
N TYR A 21 11.31 -7.78 11.32
CA TYR A 21 11.20 -9.20 11.71
C TYR A 21 10.36 -10.07 10.75
N ARG A 22 9.68 -9.46 9.78
CA ARG A 22 8.86 -10.12 8.75
C ARG A 22 9.59 -10.19 7.41
N GLY A 23 10.72 -9.48 7.27
CA GLY A 23 11.54 -9.42 6.06
C GLY A 23 11.30 -8.18 5.20
N ARG A 24 10.40 -7.25 5.57
CA ARG A 24 10.16 -6.04 4.77
C ARG A 24 11.34 -5.09 4.91
N LEU A 25 11.83 -4.58 3.79
CA LEU A 25 12.95 -3.66 3.75
C LEU A 25 12.50 -2.22 4.04
N TYR A 26 13.30 -1.52 4.84
CA TYR A 26 13.13 -0.12 5.22
C TYR A 26 14.43 0.64 5.04
N TYR A 27 14.38 1.83 4.46
CA TYR A 27 15.53 2.72 4.44
C TYR A 27 15.76 3.33 5.83
N THR A 28 16.99 3.26 6.33
CA THR A 28 17.32 3.74 7.69
C THR A 28 17.54 5.25 7.74
N THR A 29 17.87 5.85 6.60
CA THR A 29 18.10 7.29 6.49
C THR A 29 16.77 8.06 6.58
N PRO A 30 16.60 8.99 7.54
CA PRO A 30 15.35 9.74 7.65
C PRO A 30 15.22 10.81 6.55
N PHE A 31 13.97 11.18 6.24
CA PHE A 31 13.57 12.28 5.35
C PHE A 31 13.90 12.13 3.85
N LEU A 32 15.17 11.97 3.49
CA LEU A 32 15.61 11.77 2.11
C LEU A 32 15.97 10.30 1.92
N ASN A 33 14.97 9.53 1.53
CA ASN A 33 15.09 8.14 1.16
C ASN A 33 14.04 7.78 0.10
N PHE A 34 14.23 6.65 -0.59
CA PHE A 34 13.37 6.22 -1.69
C PHE A 34 11.95 5.82 -1.25
N GLN A 35 11.74 5.50 0.04
CA GLN A 35 10.40 5.31 0.65
C GLN A 35 9.74 6.61 1.11
N GLY A 36 10.37 7.77 0.86
CA GLY A 36 9.84 9.07 1.22
C GLY A 36 8.62 9.48 0.41
N ASN A 37 8.14 10.70 0.69
CA ASN A 37 7.05 11.31 -0.06
C ASN A 37 7.47 11.70 -1.49
N ASP A 38 6.53 12.25 -2.26
CA ASP A 38 6.75 12.71 -3.63
C ASP A 38 7.98 13.65 -3.77
N ILE A 39 8.15 14.57 -2.81
CA ILE A 39 9.31 15.48 -2.78
C ILE A 39 10.63 14.71 -2.65
N ALA A 40 10.69 13.71 -1.78
CA ALA A 40 11.91 12.92 -1.63
C ALA A 40 12.19 12.09 -2.87
N ARG A 41 11.17 11.39 -3.40
CA ARG A 41 11.30 10.47 -4.54
C ARG A 41 11.66 11.17 -5.85
N GLY A 42 10.96 12.25 -6.19
CA GLY A 42 11.20 12.99 -7.44
C GLY A 42 12.54 13.73 -7.49
N GLN A 43 13.36 13.66 -6.45
CA GLN A 43 14.71 14.22 -6.39
C GLN A 43 15.81 13.17 -6.57
N MET A 44 15.48 11.90 -6.75
CA MET A 44 16.45 10.81 -6.82
C MET A 44 16.46 10.15 -8.19
N LEU A 45 17.68 9.94 -8.68
CA LEU A 45 17.99 9.21 -9.90
C LEU A 45 18.87 8.00 -9.57
N PHE A 46 18.89 7.00 -10.44
CA PHE A 46 19.94 5.99 -10.38
C PHE A 46 21.29 6.64 -10.70
N SER A 47 22.36 6.15 -10.06
CA SER A 47 23.71 6.69 -10.30
C SER A 47 24.33 6.26 -11.63
N LYS A 48 23.79 5.18 -12.21
CA LYS A 48 24.20 4.63 -13.50
C LYS A 48 22.98 4.65 -14.40
N GLY A 49 23.09 5.28 -15.55
CA GLY A 49 21.99 5.34 -16.50
C GLY A 49 22.04 4.18 -17.50
N LYS A 50 20.94 4.02 -18.22
CA LYS A 50 20.79 3.06 -19.32
C LYS A 50 20.26 3.73 -20.59
N PRO A 51 20.54 3.20 -21.79
CA PRO A 51 19.95 3.72 -23.01
C PRO A 51 18.42 3.66 -22.97
N MET A 52 17.77 4.76 -23.32
CA MET A 52 16.33 4.78 -23.54
C MET A 52 16.00 3.94 -24.78
N THR A 53 14.98 3.11 -24.66
CA THR A 53 14.43 2.30 -25.76
C THR A 53 13.01 2.77 -26.07
N ASP A 54 12.44 2.37 -27.21
CA ASP A 54 11.04 2.68 -27.54
C ASP A 54 10.07 2.15 -26.47
N ALA A 55 10.34 0.94 -25.96
CA ALA A 55 9.58 0.35 -24.85
C ALA A 55 9.75 1.17 -23.55
N GLY A 56 10.96 1.65 -23.29
CA GLY A 56 11.23 2.54 -22.15
C GLY A 56 10.51 3.88 -22.28
N LEU A 57 10.52 4.49 -23.45
CA LEU A 57 9.82 5.73 -23.73
C LEU A 57 8.31 5.56 -23.51
N ARG A 58 7.74 4.46 -24.00
CA ARG A 58 6.34 4.09 -23.72
C ARG A 58 6.05 4.00 -22.22
N ARG A 59 6.92 3.36 -21.44
CA ARG A 59 6.75 3.22 -19.99
C ARG A 59 6.89 4.55 -19.26
N LEU A 60 7.78 5.43 -19.70
CA LEU A 60 7.88 6.80 -19.21
C LEU A 60 6.59 7.60 -19.50
N LYS A 61 6.03 7.48 -20.71
CA LYS A 61 4.75 8.12 -21.06
C LYS A 61 3.60 7.65 -20.18
N ILE A 62 3.49 6.36 -19.92
CA ILE A 62 2.48 5.80 -19.00
C ILE A 62 2.68 6.36 -17.58
N HIS A 63 3.92 6.43 -17.11
CA HIS A 63 4.24 6.97 -15.79
C HIS A 63 3.86 8.45 -15.67
N ILE A 64 4.16 9.27 -16.68
CA ILE A 64 3.75 10.69 -16.75
C ILE A 64 2.24 10.84 -16.63
N ALA A 65 1.49 10.02 -17.37
CA ALA A 65 0.03 10.01 -17.35
C ALA A 65 -0.52 9.70 -15.95
N CYS A 66 0.07 8.72 -15.26
CA CYS A 66 -0.27 8.37 -13.88
C CYS A 66 0.18 9.42 -12.85
N CYS A 67 1.26 10.16 -13.10
CA CYS A 67 1.71 11.24 -12.21
C CYS A 67 0.80 12.47 -12.29
N TYR A 68 0.27 12.81 -13.47
CA TYR A 68 -0.72 13.86 -13.61
C TYR A 68 -2.10 13.40 -13.12
N ASN A 69 -2.53 12.21 -13.55
CA ASN A 69 -3.80 11.55 -13.27
C ASN A 69 -5.06 12.38 -13.53
N GLU A 70 -5.21 12.85 -14.79
CA GLU A 70 -6.40 13.60 -15.18
C GLU A 70 -7.68 12.76 -15.04
N THR A 71 -8.82 13.41 -14.82
CA THR A 71 -10.12 12.73 -14.70
C THR A 71 -11.07 13.26 -15.75
N TYR A 72 -11.75 12.36 -16.45
CA TYR A 72 -12.75 12.68 -17.47
C TYR A 72 -14.13 12.20 -17.05
N HIS A 73 -15.13 13.05 -17.26
CA HIS A 73 -16.54 12.70 -17.10
C HIS A 73 -17.02 11.87 -18.29
N LYS A 74 -17.93 10.91 -18.07
CA LYS A 74 -18.47 9.99 -19.10
C LYS A 74 -19.08 10.69 -20.32
N ASP A 75 -19.59 11.90 -20.12
CA ASP A 75 -20.19 12.72 -21.18
C ASP A 75 -19.16 13.54 -21.97
N ASN A 76 -17.91 13.61 -21.50
CA ASN A 76 -16.83 14.37 -22.10
C ASN A 76 -15.53 13.54 -22.17
N LEU A 77 -15.67 12.30 -22.67
CA LEU A 77 -14.53 11.44 -22.96
C LEU A 77 -13.78 11.96 -24.20
N PRO A 78 -12.43 12.02 -24.17
CA PRO A 78 -11.64 12.46 -25.31
C PRO A 78 -11.81 11.58 -26.55
N ASN A 79 -11.58 12.16 -27.72
CA ASN A 79 -11.67 11.46 -29.02
C ASN A 79 -10.42 10.65 -29.37
N TRP A 80 -9.32 10.82 -28.64
CA TRP A 80 -8.08 10.07 -28.84
C TRP A 80 -8.07 8.70 -28.17
N LEU A 81 -9.08 8.39 -27.35
CA LEU A 81 -9.19 7.10 -26.68
C LEU A 81 -9.34 5.97 -27.70
N THR A 82 -8.54 4.91 -27.54
CA THR A 82 -8.65 3.68 -28.32
C THR A 82 -9.75 2.76 -27.79
N THR A 83 -10.07 2.87 -26.50
CA THR A 83 -11.07 2.07 -25.81
C THR A 83 -12.38 2.85 -25.60
N ASP A 84 -13.54 2.23 -25.87
CA ASP A 84 -14.84 2.79 -25.49
C ASP A 84 -15.14 2.50 -24.02
N TYR A 85 -14.94 3.50 -23.16
CA TYR A 85 -15.21 3.39 -21.72
C TYR A 85 -16.69 3.54 -21.35
N LYS A 86 -17.57 3.97 -22.26
CA LYS A 86 -18.99 4.23 -21.89
C LYS A 86 -19.71 2.98 -21.40
N PRO A 87 -19.56 1.79 -22.04
CA PRO A 87 -20.15 0.55 -21.51
C PRO A 87 -19.61 0.20 -20.12
N PHE A 88 -18.29 0.31 -19.92
CA PHE A 88 -17.64 0.03 -18.63
C PHE A 88 -18.14 0.98 -17.54
N LEU A 89 -18.14 2.28 -17.78
CA LEU A 89 -18.63 3.29 -16.84
C LEU A 89 -20.11 3.09 -16.49
N LYS A 90 -20.92 2.66 -17.46
CA LYS A 90 -22.33 2.34 -17.24
C LYS A 90 -22.50 1.09 -16.38
N ASP A 91 -21.79 0.00 -16.67
CA ASP A 91 -21.83 -1.24 -15.90
C ASP A 91 -21.30 -1.03 -14.47
N GLU A 92 -20.26 -0.20 -14.36
CA GLU A 92 -19.66 0.16 -13.08
C GLU A 92 -20.39 1.31 -12.36
N GLU A 93 -21.48 1.85 -12.89
CA GLU A 93 -22.23 2.97 -12.29
C GLU A 93 -21.31 4.15 -11.89
N LEU A 94 -20.36 4.49 -12.78
CA LEU A 94 -19.38 5.55 -12.59
C LEU A 94 -19.65 6.73 -13.53
N ASP A 95 -19.50 7.93 -12.99
CA ASP A 95 -19.61 9.18 -13.76
C ASP A 95 -18.27 9.63 -14.35
N ASP A 96 -17.17 9.23 -13.74
CA ASP A 96 -15.82 9.68 -14.07
C ASP A 96 -14.85 8.51 -14.17
N ILE A 97 -13.82 8.67 -15.00
CA ILE A 97 -12.63 7.79 -15.03
C ILE A 97 -11.36 8.62 -14.94
N SER A 98 -10.45 8.20 -14.07
CA SER A 98 -9.10 8.77 -13.95
C SER A 98 -8.14 8.01 -14.86
N VAL A 99 -7.13 8.69 -15.41
CA VAL A 99 -6.17 8.13 -16.37
C VAL A 99 -5.45 6.89 -15.81
N ASP A 100 -5.18 6.83 -14.50
CA ASP A 100 -4.61 5.65 -13.83
C ASP A 100 -5.52 4.40 -13.83
N LYS A 101 -6.76 4.53 -14.29
CA LYS A 101 -7.75 3.44 -14.45
C LYS A 101 -8.06 3.13 -15.92
N MET A 102 -7.49 3.89 -16.85
CA MET A 102 -7.56 3.60 -18.27
C MET A 102 -6.59 2.48 -18.67
N THR A 103 -6.76 1.96 -19.88
CA THR A 103 -5.84 0.99 -20.49
C THR A 103 -4.43 1.56 -20.62
N LEU A 104 -3.42 0.68 -20.68
CA LEU A 104 -2.03 1.13 -20.83
C LEU A 104 -1.80 1.90 -22.14
N GLU A 105 -2.53 1.54 -23.20
CA GLU A 105 -2.51 2.27 -24.49
C GLU A 105 -3.09 3.68 -24.34
N ASP A 106 -4.24 3.82 -23.67
CA ASP A 106 -4.85 5.13 -23.45
C ASP A 106 -4.05 6.02 -22.49
N ARG A 107 -3.32 5.43 -21.53
CA ARG A 107 -2.38 6.17 -20.69
C ARG A 107 -1.23 6.76 -21.50
N GLU A 108 -0.67 5.97 -22.42
CA GLU A 108 0.35 6.44 -23.36
C GLU A 108 -0.20 7.54 -24.27
N ALA A 109 -1.39 7.31 -24.86
CA ALA A 109 -2.07 8.27 -25.72
C ALA A 109 -2.38 9.59 -24.99
N TRP A 110 -2.71 9.55 -23.69
CA TRP A 110 -2.90 10.77 -22.89
C TRP A 110 -1.63 11.64 -22.92
N THR A 111 -0.46 11.05 -22.72
CA THR A 111 0.82 11.78 -22.73
C THR A 111 1.10 12.36 -24.11
N ASP A 112 0.88 11.58 -25.18
CA ASP A 112 1.08 12.05 -26.55
C ASP A 112 0.15 13.23 -26.91
N ASN A 113 -1.11 13.17 -26.51
CA ASN A 113 -2.08 14.23 -26.76
C ASN A 113 -1.89 15.46 -25.85
N ASN A 114 -1.09 15.35 -24.80
CA ASN A 114 -0.76 16.46 -23.90
C ASN A 114 0.71 16.91 -24.02
N ILE A 115 1.46 16.43 -25.02
CA ILE A 115 2.91 16.61 -25.07
C ILE A 115 3.33 18.09 -25.09
N GLU A 116 2.63 18.95 -25.83
CA GLU A 116 2.93 20.39 -25.88
C GLU A 116 2.84 21.05 -24.50
N LYS A 117 1.79 20.72 -23.74
CA LYS A 117 1.59 21.20 -22.36
C LYS A 117 2.67 20.64 -21.42
N LEU A 118 3.08 19.39 -21.62
CA LEU A 118 4.11 18.76 -20.79
C LEU A 118 5.50 19.35 -21.07
N LEU A 119 5.81 19.65 -22.33
CA LEU A 119 7.04 20.34 -22.71
C LEU A 119 7.06 21.78 -22.18
N GLU A 120 5.92 22.48 -22.15
CA GLU A 120 5.83 23.79 -21.49
C GLU A 120 6.12 23.71 -19.99
N ILE A 121 5.64 22.66 -19.31
CA ILE A 121 5.96 22.41 -17.89
C ILE A 121 7.46 22.19 -17.72
N ALA A 122 8.10 21.42 -18.61
CA ALA A 122 9.54 21.17 -18.58
C ALA A 122 10.36 22.45 -18.84
N ASP A 123 10.04 23.21 -19.89
CA ASP A 123 10.74 24.44 -20.27
C ASP A 123 10.73 25.52 -19.17
N LYS A 124 9.64 25.57 -18.40
CA LYS A 124 9.43 26.55 -17.33
C LYS A 124 9.68 25.97 -15.93
N GLU A 125 10.05 24.69 -15.84
CA GLU A 125 10.25 23.94 -14.59
C GLU A 125 9.07 24.08 -13.60
N ILE A 126 7.84 23.97 -14.10
CA ILE A 126 6.63 24.25 -13.32
C ILE A 126 6.29 23.06 -12.41
N ILE A 127 6.24 23.31 -11.09
CA ILE A 127 5.59 22.39 -10.15
C ILE A 127 4.08 22.58 -10.27
N ASN A 128 3.41 21.68 -11.01
CA ASN A 128 1.97 21.79 -11.27
C ASN A 128 1.13 21.23 -10.10
N PRO A 129 0.41 22.07 -9.33
CA PRO A 129 -0.36 21.61 -8.17
C PRO A 129 -1.60 20.79 -8.54
N ASN A 130 -2.01 20.77 -9.82
CA ASN A 130 -3.14 19.96 -10.28
C ASN A 130 -2.76 18.50 -10.52
N ALA A 131 -1.45 18.19 -10.60
CA ALA A 131 -0.97 16.82 -10.75
C ALA A 131 -1.09 16.06 -9.42
N GLU A 132 -1.38 14.76 -9.49
CA GLU A 132 -1.42 13.91 -8.28
C GLU A 132 -0.03 13.79 -7.62
N LYS A 133 1.03 13.74 -8.42
CA LYS A 133 2.43 13.67 -7.97
C LYS A 133 3.26 14.79 -8.62
N PRO A 134 3.15 16.05 -8.14
CA PRO A 134 3.73 17.22 -8.82
C PRO A 134 5.24 17.15 -9.06
N ILE A 135 6.00 16.62 -8.10
CA ILE A 135 7.47 16.57 -8.20
C ILE A 135 7.89 15.39 -9.09
N SER A 136 7.27 14.23 -8.94
CA SER A 136 7.52 13.09 -9.84
C SER A 136 7.11 13.41 -11.29
N LEU A 137 6.02 14.16 -11.48
CA LEU A 137 5.62 14.65 -12.81
C LEU A 137 6.72 15.53 -13.40
N LEU A 138 7.19 16.54 -12.65
CA LEU A 138 8.24 17.45 -13.12
C LEU A 138 9.50 16.68 -13.54
N ALA A 139 9.98 15.75 -12.69
CA ALA A 139 11.13 14.90 -13.01
C ALA A 139 10.91 14.10 -14.30
N SER A 140 9.70 13.55 -14.48
CA SER A 140 9.38 12.73 -15.66
C SER A 140 9.24 13.55 -16.95
N VAL A 141 8.72 14.78 -16.88
CA VAL A 141 8.60 15.63 -18.08
C VAL A 141 9.92 16.26 -18.51
N LEU A 142 10.84 16.48 -17.57
CA LEU A 142 12.23 16.82 -17.91
C LEU A 142 12.89 15.65 -18.64
N GLU A 143 12.73 14.42 -18.13
CA GLU A 143 13.26 13.20 -18.74
C GLU A 143 12.70 12.97 -20.16
N ILE A 144 11.39 13.13 -20.38
CA ILE A 144 10.80 12.89 -21.71
C ILE A 144 11.22 13.96 -22.71
N LYS A 145 11.39 15.21 -22.28
CA LYS A 145 11.88 16.29 -23.15
C LYS A 145 13.26 15.94 -23.68
N ASP A 146 14.19 15.59 -22.79
CA ASP A 146 15.55 15.22 -23.19
C ASP A 146 15.56 14.00 -24.10
N ALA A 147 14.71 13.00 -23.81
CA ALA A 147 14.57 11.79 -24.63
C ALA A 147 14.00 12.05 -26.03
N LEU A 148 13.19 13.10 -26.22
CA LEU A 148 12.63 13.47 -27.52
C LEU A 148 13.58 14.37 -28.35
N GLU A 149 14.46 15.12 -27.69
CA GLU A 149 15.42 16.02 -28.35
C GLU A 149 16.72 15.31 -28.76
N GLN A 150 17.06 14.20 -28.09
CA GLN A 150 18.30 13.46 -28.30
C GLN A 150 18.06 12.12 -29.00
N GLU A 151 18.89 11.80 -30.01
CA GLU A 151 18.80 10.53 -30.75
C GLU A 151 19.19 9.32 -29.87
N GLU A 152 20.20 9.48 -29.01
CA GLU A 152 20.63 8.48 -28.03
C GLU A 152 20.57 9.08 -26.63
N TYR A 153 19.44 8.92 -25.94
CA TYR A 153 19.26 9.40 -24.58
C TYR A 153 19.61 8.32 -23.54
N ILE A 154 20.30 8.72 -22.47
CA ILE A 154 20.59 7.87 -21.33
C ILE A 154 19.64 8.25 -20.19
N THR A 155 18.73 7.36 -19.84
CA THR A 155 17.79 7.55 -18.73
C THR A 155 18.41 7.17 -17.40
N TYR A 156 18.10 7.95 -16.37
CA TYR A 156 18.47 7.68 -14.98
C TYR A 156 17.25 7.62 -14.06
N LEU A 157 16.07 8.02 -14.55
CA LEU A 157 14.86 8.12 -13.75
C LEU A 157 14.32 6.73 -13.38
N PRO A 158 14.12 6.45 -12.07
CA PRO A 158 13.44 5.24 -11.63
C PRO A 158 11.96 5.31 -11.99
N ILE A 159 11.48 4.35 -12.78
CA ILE A 159 10.06 4.22 -13.14
C ILE A 159 9.41 3.18 -12.22
N PRO A 160 8.48 3.58 -11.33
CA PRO A 160 7.78 2.66 -10.45
C PRO A 160 6.68 1.89 -11.18
N VAL A 161 6.52 0.61 -10.81
CA VAL A 161 5.35 -0.22 -11.06
C VAL A 161 4.76 -0.66 -9.72
N ASP A 162 3.47 -0.42 -9.53
CA ASP A 162 2.79 -0.62 -8.25
C ASP A 162 1.92 -1.88 -8.29
N GLY A 163 1.99 -2.71 -7.24
CA GLY A 163 1.03 -3.79 -7.05
C GLY A 163 -0.37 -3.23 -6.78
N SER A 164 -1.38 -3.66 -7.55
CA SER A 164 -2.74 -3.10 -7.46
C SER A 164 -3.34 -3.11 -6.04
N ASN A 165 -3.25 -4.25 -5.36
CA ASN A 165 -3.74 -4.47 -4.00
C ASN A 165 -2.95 -5.62 -3.35
N ASN A 166 -1.66 -5.40 -3.11
CA ASN A 166 -0.69 -6.49 -2.87
C ASN A 166 -1.10 -7.48 -1.76
N GLY A 167 -1.52 -6.99 -0.58
CA GLY A 167 -1.98 -7.87 0.50
C GLY A 167 -3.18 -8.76 0.11
N TRP A 168 -4.14 -8.21 -0.66
CA TRP A 168 -5.27 -8.98 -1.18
C TRP A 168 -4.85 -9.92 -2.32
N GLN A 169 -3.90 -9.54 -3.17
CA GLN A 169 -3.35 -10.41 -4.21
C GLN A 169 -2.77 -11.68 -3.58
N HIS A 170 -1.93 -11.54 -2.54
CA HIS A 170 -1.38 -12.69 -1.83
C HIS A 170 -2.48 -13.55 -1.19
N LEU A 171 -3.48 -12.96 -0.53
CA LEU A 171 -4.58 -13.72 0.07
C LEU A 171 -5.45 -14.45 -0.98
N CYS A 172 -5.74 -13.81 -2.11
CA CYS A 172 -6.50 -14.43 -3.20
C CYS A 172 -5.74 -15.60 -3.82
N ALA A 173 -4.42 -15.47 -3.98
CA ALA A 173 -3.58 -16.56 -4.46
C ALA A 173 -3.57 -17.76 -3.50
N MET A 174 -3.54 -17.51 -2.18
CA MET A 174 -3.63 -18.58 -1.17
C MET A 174 -4.98 -19.31 -1.20
N SER A 175 -6.09 -18.56 -1.29
CA SER A 175 -7.45 -19.13 -1.26
C SER A 175 -7.94 -19.62 -2.63
N LYS A 176 -7.21 -19.32 -3.71
CA LYS A 176 -7.64 -19.49 -5.10
C LYS A 176 -8.97 -18.82 -5.43
N ASP A 177 -9.25 -17.67 -4.81
CA ASP A 177 -10.51 -16.94 -5.03
C ASP A 177 -10.45 -16.17 -6.35
N LYS A 178 -11.17 -16.66 -7.37
CA LYS A 178 -11.15 -16.09 -8.72
C LYS A 178 -11.89 -14.74 -8.79
N GLU A 179 -13.03 -14.64 -8.12
CA GLU A 179 -13.85 -13.42 -8.11
C GLU A 179 -13.10 -12.27 -7.43
N ALA A 180 -12.48 -12.53 -6.27
CA ALA A 180 -11.62 -11.55 -5.62
C ALA A 180 -10.35 -11.27 -6.45
N GLY A 181 -9.78 -12.30 -7.09
CA GLY A 181 -8.64 -12.20 -8.00
C GLY A 181 -8.86 -11.24 -9.18
N GLU A 182 -10.07 -11.20 -9.73
CA GLU A 182 -10.48 -10.23 -10.76
C GLU A 182 -10.42 -8.78 -10.26
N LEU A 183 -10.74 -8.51 -9.00
CA LEU A 183 -10.79 -7.16 -8.45
C LEU A 183 -9.43 -6.61 -8.07
N VAL A 184 -8.44 -7.48 -7.91
CA VAL A 184 -7.08 -7.13 -7.47
C VAL A 184 -6.04 -7.31 -8.57
N GLY A 185 -6.48 -7.51 -9.81
CA GLY A 185 -5.62 -7.58 -10.99
C GLY A 185 -4.84 -8.88 -11.12
N ILE A 186 -5.27 -9.97 -10.49
CA ILE A 186 -4.66 -11.30 -10.72
C ILE A 186 -5.18 -11.91 -12.03
N VAL A 187 -6.48 -11.80 -12.27
CA VAL A 187 -7.12 -12.33 -13.47
C VAL A 187 -7.01 -11.29 -14.60
N PRO A 188 -6.60 -11.68 -15.82
CA PRO A 188 -6.52 -10.79 -16.97
C PRO A 188 -7.85 -10.10 -17.27
N GLN A 189 -7.79 -8.80 -17.55
CA GLN A 189 -8.93 -7.95 -17.89
C GLN A 189 -8.47 -6.89 -18.89
N ASP A 190 -9.38 -6.46 -19.76
CA ASP A 190 -9.10 -5.36 -20.69
C ASP A 190 -9.05 -4.01 -19.97
N ILE A 191 -10.02 -3.76 -19.09
CA ILE A 191 -10.11 -2.56 -18.25
C ILE A 191 -10.02 -2.97 -16.78
N GLN A 192 -9.17 -2.27 -16.02
CA GLN A 192 -8.94 -2.55 -14.61
C GLN A 192 -10.23 -2.34 -13.79
N LYS A 193 -10.72 -3.40 -13.14
CA LYS A 193 -11.75 -3.26 -12.09
C LYS A 193 -11.16 -2.62 -10.84
N ASP A 194 -11.96 -1.77 -10.17
CA ASP A 194 -11.55 -1.13 -8.92
C ASP A 194 -12.21 -1.81 -7.71
N PHE A 195 -11.43 -2.60 -6.98
CA PHE A 195 -11.83 -3.24 -5.72
C PHE A 195 -12.49 -2.27 -4.72
N TYR A 196 -11.99 -1.05 -4.61
CA TYR A 196 -12.51 -0.05 -3.67
C TYR A 196 -13.89 0.45 -4.08
N VAL A 197 -14.17 0.55 -5.38
CA VAL A 197 -15.50 0.87 -5.91
C VAL A 197 -16.49 -0.24 -5.57
N GLN A 198 -16.11 -1.51 -5.68
CA GLN A 198 -17.00 -2.62 -5.30
C GLN A 198 -17.35 -2.60 -3.80
N CYS A 199 -16.36 -2.34 -2.95
CA CYS A 199 -16.59 -2.12 -1.52
C CYS A 199 -17.50 -0.93 -1.24
N ALA A 200 -17.31 0.19 -1.96
CA ALA A 200 -18.14 1.39 -1.82
C ALA A 200 -19.59 1.11 -2.24
N LYS A 201 -19.82 0.42 -3.36
CA LYS A 201 -21.16 0.03 -3.83
C LYS A 201 -21.89 -0.84 -2.82
N ASP A 202 -21.24 -1.86 -2.26
CA ASP A 202 -21.87 -2.70 -1.24
C ASP A 202 -22.09 -1.94 0.07
N LEU A 203 -21.20 -1.00 0.43
CA LEU A 203 -21.39 -0.10 1.56
C LEU A 203 -22.63 0.80 1.38
N ILE A 204 -22.81 1.41 0.21
CA ILE A 204 -23.98 2.25 -0.10
C ILE A 204 -25.28 1.45 0.06
N LYS A 205 -25.32 0.21 -0.45
CA LYS A 205 -26.47 -0.69 -0.31
C LYS A 205 -26.80 -1.02 1.16
N ARG A 206 -25.81 -0.95 2.06
CA ARG A 206 -25.96 -1.28 3.49
C ARG A 206 -26.43 -0.11 4.35
N VAL A 207 -26.17 1.12 3.93
CA VAL A 207 -26.54 2.35 4.66
C VAL A 207 -27.09 3.41 3.68
N PRO A 208 -28.15 3.10 2.92
CA PRO A 208 -28.62 3.94 1.81
C PRO A 208 -29.01 5.34 2.27
N GLU A 209 -29.76 5.44 3.39
CA GLU A 209 -30.23 6.70 3.95
C GLU A 209 -29.09 7.70 4.21
N TRP A 210 -27.95 7.22 4.71
CA TRP A 210 -26.79 8.07 5.00
C TRP A 210 -26.17 8.70 3.75
N PHE A 211 -26.07 7.91 2.67
CA PHE A 211 -25.52 8.37 1.39
C PHE A 211 -26.52 9.20 0.59
N GLU A 212 -27.81 8.86 0.64
CA GLU A 212 -28.89 9.64 0.02
C GLU A 212 -29.00 11.04 0.63
N GLU A 213 -28.82 11.17 1.95
CA GLU A 213 -28.83 12.50 2.60
C GLU A 213 -27.67 13.39 2.12
N ARG A 214 -26.48 12.81 1.92
CA ARG A 214 -25.23 13.56 1.65
C ARG A 214 -24.90 13.72 0.17
N GLN A 215 -25.55 12.95 -0.71
CA GLN A 215 -25.36 12.98 -2.17
C GLN A 215 -23.87 12.98 -2.56
N MET A 216 -23.08 12.12 -1.90
CA MET A 216 -21.66 12.03 -2.16
C MET A 216 -21.41 11.36 -3.52
N PRO A 217 -20.61 11.96 -4.43
CA PRO A 217 -20.24 11.29 -5.66
C PRO A 217 -19.33 10.08 -5.37
N MET A 218 -19.40 9.05 -6.22
CA MET A 218 -18.63 7.81 -6.05
C MET A 218 -17.12 8.08 -5.88
N LYS A 219 -16.57 9.07 -6.60
CA LYS A 219 -15.17 9.49 -6.45
C LYS A 219 -14.79 9.82 -5.01
N HIS A 220 -15.64 10.54 -4.28
CA HIS A 220 -15.37 10.92 -2.89
C HIS A 220 -15.61 9.77 -1.92
N ILE A 221 -16.64 8.94 -2.16
CA ILE A 221 -16.89 7.74 -1.34
C ILE A 221 -15.71 6.78 -1.46
N ARG A 222 -15.25 6.51 -2.69
CA ARG A 222 -14.07 5.70 -2.95
C ARG A 222 -12.84 6.28 -2.23
N LYS A 223 -12.53 7.56 -2.45
CA LYS A 223 -11.29 8.19 -1.94
C LYS A 223 -11.26 8.35 -0.42
N GLY A 224 -12.31 8.92 0.17
CA GLY A 224 -12.35 9.28 1.60
C GLY A 224 -12.92 8.22 2.53
N ILE A 225 -13.79 7.33 2.03
CA ILE A 225 -14.51 6.35 2.86
C ILE A 225 -13.96 4.93 2.66
N ALA A 226 -13.95 4.43 1.42
CA ALA A 226 -13.71 3.01 1.17
C ALA A 226 -12.22 2.65 1.04
N LYS A 227 -11.41 3.44 0.32
CA LYS A 227 -10.06 3.04 -0.14
C LYS A 227 -9.13 2.58 0.98
N ARG A 228 -8.83 3.45 1.96
CA ARG A 228 -7.84 3.14 3.01
C ARG A 228 -8.35 2.08 3.98
N GLY A 229 -9.65 2.09 4.29
CA GLY A 229 -10.29 1.05 5.11
C GLY A 229 -10.19 -0.34 4.48
N SER A 230 -10.56 -0.44 3.20
CA SER A 230 -10.47 -1.69 2.43
C SER A 230 -9.04 -2.18 2.21
N MET A 231 -8.11 -1.26 1.96
CA MET A 231 -6.68 -1.60 1.81
C MET A 231 -6.08 -2.14 3.11
N THR A 232 -6.31 -1.45 4.23
CA THR A 232 -5.74 -1.84 5.53
C THR A 232 -6.40 -3.08 6.14
N ARG A 233 -7.58 -3.48 5.62
CA ARG A 233 -8.28 -4.67 6.08
C ARG A 233 -7.55 -5.98 5.73
N ALA A 234 -6.83 -6.04 4.60
CA ALA A 234 -5.94 -7.17 4.29
C ALA A 234 -4.90 -7.42 5.40
N TYR A 235 -4.54 -6.36 6.13
CA TYR A 235 -3.63 -6.39 7.27
C TYR A 235 -4.35 -6.42 8.63
N SER A 236 -5.57 -6.97 8.67
CA SER A 236 -6.39 -7.13 9.87
C SER A 236 -6.76 -5.84 10.62
N ALA A 237 -6.76 -4.67 9.95
CA ALA A 237 -7.30 -3.46 10.56
C ALA A 237 -8.75 -3.68 11.04
N GLY A 238 -9.01 -3.30 12.29
CA GLY A 238 -10.32 -3.38 12.93
C GLY A 238 -11.17 -2.13 12.70
N ALA A 239 -12.44 -2.20 13.08
CA ALA A 239 -13.41 -1.12 12.85
C ALA A 239 -12.95 0.24 13.41
N GLN A 240 -12.41 0.26 14.63
CA GLN A 240 -11.90 1.48 15.24
C GLN A 240 -10.78 2.12 14.40
N LYS A 241 -9.78 1.31 13.99
CA LYS A 241 -8.67 1.85 13.20
C LYS A 241 -9.10 2.33 11.82
N ILE A 242 -10.06 1.63 11.22
CA ILE A 242 -10.67 2.04 9.95
C ILE A 242 -11.43 3.35 10.12
N ALA A 243 -12.20 3.54 11.20
CA ALA A 243 -12.91 4.78 11.49
C ALA A 243 -11.96 5.97 11.68
N GLU A 244 -10.89 5.80 12.46
CA GLU A 244 -9.84 6.82 12.65
C GLU A 244 -9.21 7.24 11.31
N ASN A 245 -8.81 6.26 10.49
CA ASN A 245 -8.20 6.51 9.20
C ASN A 245 -9.19 7.21 8.24
N MET A 246 -10.45 6.78 8.23
CA MET A 246 -11.51 7.36 7.43
C MET A 246 -11.76 8.83 7.79
N TYR A 247 -11.82 9.14 9.08
CA TYR A 247 -12.00 10.52 9.54
C TYR A 247 -10.83 11.41 9.11
N LEU A 248 -9.59 10.92 9.25
CA LEU A 248 -8.39 11.63 8.80
C LEU A 248 -8.38 11.87 7.29
N ASP A 249 -8.73 10.85 6.49
CA ASP A 249 -8.78 10.99 5.04
C ASP A 249 -9.86 12.00 4.63
N CYS A 250 -11.05 11.94 5.25
CA CYS A 250 -12.10 12.95 5.07
C CYS A 250 -11.67 14.36 5.52
N HIS A 251 -10.84 14.49 6.55
CA HIS A 251 -10.31 15.77 7.00
C HIS A 251 -9.37 16.38 5.95
N VAL A 252 -8.40 15.59 5.49
CA VAL A 252 -7.39 16.01 4.49
C VAL A 252 -8.06 16.45 3.18
N GLU A 253 -9.10 15.74 2.76
CA GLU A 253 -9.85 16.05 1.53
C GLU A 253 -10.91 17.16 1.71
N GLY A 254 -11.08 17.69 2.94
CA GLY A 254 -12.10 18.71 3.25
C GLY A 254 -13.55 18.18 3.25
N TYR A 255 -13.73 16.86 3.26
CA TYR A 255 -15.04 16.20 3.20
C TYR A 255 -15.83 16.32 4.50
N LEU A 256 -15.18 16.49 5.65
CA LEU A 256 -15.87 16.68 6.94
C LEU A 256 -16.87 17.83 6.89
N ASN A 257 -16.41 19.01 6.46
CA ASN A 257 -17.26 20.19 6.37
C ASN A 257 -18.19 20.12 5.15
N LYS A 258 -17.71 19.58 4.03
CA LYS A 258 -18.46 19.51 2.78
C LYS A 258 -19.69 18.61 2.87
N TYR A 259 -19.59 17.50 3.60
CA TYR A 259 -20.62 16.47 3.72
C TYR A 259 -21.15 16.28 5.14
N ASN A 260 -20.77 17.17 6.06
CA ASN A 260 -21.14 17.10 7.47
C ASN A 260 -20.87 15.70 8.07
N ILE A 261 -19.62 15.24 7.93
CA ILE A 261 -19.17 13.93 8.42
C ILE A 261 -18.58 14.10 9.81
N THR A 262 -19.07 13.30 10.76
CA THR A 262 -18.60 13.26 12.15
C THR A 262 -17.75 12.01 12.42
N GLU A 263 -17.11 11.96 13.58
CA GLU A 263 -16.40 10.74 14.02
C GLU A 263 -17.38 9.56 14.19
N GLU A 264 -18.59 9.82 14.70
CA GLU A 264 -19.65 8.82 14.88
C GLU A 264 -20.10 8.23 13.53
N ASP A 265 -20.20 9.06 12.48
CA ASP A 265 -20.46 8.59 11.12
C ASP A 265 -19.36 7.63 10.64
N CYS A 266 -18.09 7.98 10.86
CA CYS A 266 -16.96 7.13 10.49
C CYS A 266 -16.96 5.79 11.26
N GLU A 267 -17.35 5.77 12.54
CA GLU A 267 -17.50 4.54 13.32
C GLU A 267 -18.60 3.63 12.78
N LEU A 268 -19.74 4.22 12.38
CA LEU A 268 -20.84 3.50 11.74
C LEU A 268 -20.37 2.91 10.40
N LEU A 269 -19.85 3.77 9.52
CA LEU A 269 -19.40 3.39 8.18
C LEU A 269 -18.31 2.32 8.22
N ALA A 270 -17.36 2.41 9.15
CA ALA A 270 -16.30 1.40 9.29
C ALA A 270 -16.84 0.00 9.58
N LYS A 271 -17.87 -0.13 10.43
CA LYS A 271 -18.50 -1.43 10.73
C LYS A 271 -19.20 -2.02 9.51
N HIS A 272 -19.85 -1.18 8.70
CA HIS A 272 -20.52 -1.62 7.48
C HIS A 272 -19.53 -1.87 6.33
N LEU A 273 -18.44 -1.11 6.25
CA LEU A 273 -17.38 -1.29 5.27
C LEU A 273 -16.67 -2.63 5.46
N ILE A 274 -16.41 -3.05 6.70
CA ILE A 274 -15.88 -4.41 6.96
C ILE A 274 -16.82 -5.47 6.40
N LYS A 275 -18.13 -5.36 6.63
CA LYS A 275 -19.09 -6.33 6.08
C LYS A 275 -19.16 -6.30 4.55
N ALA A 276 -18.93 -5.13 3.94
CA ALA A 276 -18.86 -4.97 2.50
C ALA A 276 -17.62 -5.69 1.93
N ILE A 277 -16.45 -5.43 2.51
CA ILE A 277 -15.21 -6.14 2.19
C ILE A 277 -15.40 -7.65 2.37
N ASP A 278 -16.08 -8.05 3.45
CA ASP A 278 -16.29 -9.46 3.76
C ASP A 278 -17.11 -10.22 2.73
N LYS A 279 -18.00 -9.52 2.04
CA LYS A 279 -18.76 -10.07 0.93
C LYS A 279 -17.96 -10.11 -0.37
N VAL A 280 -17.12 -9.10 -0.61
CA VAL A 280 -16.34 -8.95 -1.85
C VAL A 280 -15.12 -9.90 -1.89
N CYS A 281 -14.53 -10.23 -0.74
CA CYS A 281 -13.32 -11.06 -0.64
C CYS A 281 -13.50 -12.24 0.33
N ALA A 282 -14.45 -13.13 0.03
CA ALA A 282 -14.81 -14.23 0.92
C ALA A 282 -13.65 -15.22 1.16
N GLY A 283 -12.96 -15.67 0.10
CA GLY A 283 -11.84 -16.62 0.19
C GLY A 283 -10.65 -16.08 0.99
N PRO A 284 -10.15 -14.87 0.69
CA PRO A 284 -9.14 -14.20 1.50
C PRO A 284 -9.45 -14.19 3.01
N LEU A 285 -10.69 -13.92 3.40
CA LEU A 285 -11.07 -13.88 4.82
C LEU A 285 -11.12 -15.25 5.48
N GLN A 286 -11.48 -16.29 4.74
CA GLN A 286 -11.38 -17.65 5.24
C GLN A 286 -9.90 -18.00 5.50
N THR A 287 -8.98 -17.57 4.64
CA THR A 287 -7.53 -17.69 4.87
C THR A 287 -7.08 -16.97 6.14
N MET A 288 -7.54 -15.72 6.35
CA MET A 288 -7.22 -14.97 7.57
C MET A 288 -7.73 -15.67 8.84
N LYS A 289 -8.96 -16.22 8.80
CA LYS A 289 -9.54 -17.00 9.91
C LYS A 289 -8.78 -18.31 10.15
N PHE A 290 -8.32 -18.95 9.10
CA PHE A 290 -7.50 -20.16 9.19
C PHE A 290 -6.17 -19.89 9.88
N LEU A 291 -5.45 -18.82 9.49
CA LEU A 291 -4.22 -18.37 10.17
C LEU A 291 -4.46 -18.03 11.64
N GLN A 292 -5.59 -17.41 11.96
CA GLN A 292 -6.01 -17.18 13.35
C GLN A 292 -6.15 -18.49 14.11
N LYS A 293 -6.81 -19.50 13.55
CA LYS A 293 -6.97 -20.81 14.19
C LYS A 293 -5.64 -21.52 14.43
N ILE A 294 -4.69 -21.39 13.51
CA ILE A 294 -3.32 -21.86 13.72
C ILE A 294 -2.67 -21.14 14.91
N ALA A 295 -2.75 -19.81 14.98
CA ALA A 295 -2.20 -19.07 16.12
C ALA A 295 -2.84 -19.43 17.47
N GLU A 296 -4.14 -19.73 17.47
CA GLU A 296 -4.85 -20.23 18.66
C GLU A 296 -4.26 -21.58 19.11
N ALA A 297 -4.05 -22.51 18.18
CA ALA A 297 -3.43 -23.80 18.48
C ALA A 297 -1.99 -23.64 18.97
N GLU A 298 -1.19 -22.80 18.30
CA GLU A 298 0.25 -22.62 18.59
C GLU A 298 0.52 -21.87 19.90
N ILE A 299 -0.35 -20.94 20.33
CA ILE A 299 -0.08 -20.10 21.51
C ILE A 299 -1.08 -20.31 22.66
N ALA A 300 -2.34 -20.65 22.38
CA ALA A 300 -3.40 -20.67 23.38
C ALA A 300 -3.85 -22.07 23.84
N SER A 301 -3.48 -23.12 23.11
CA SER A 301 -3.83 -24.51 23.43
C SER A 301 -3.23 -24.98 24.77
N GLU A 302 -3.80 -26.06 25.33
CA GLU A 302 -3.23 -26.68 26.55
C GLU A 302 -1.82 -27.22 26.30
N TYR A 303 -1.59 -27.81 25.13
CA TYR A 303 -0.27 -28.27 24.71
C TYR A 303 0.76 -27.12 24.73
N SER A 304 0.44 -25.99 24.10
CA SER A 304 1.31 -24.81 24.04
C SER A 304 1.59 -24.22 25.42
N LYS A 305 0.61 -24.23 26.33
CA LYS A 305 0.80 -23.82 27.72
C LYS A 305 1.75 -24.75 28.48
N ASN A 306 1.67 -26.06 28.23
CA ASN A 306 2.55 -27.05 28.86
C ASN A 306 4.01 -26.90 28.43
N ILE A 307 4.25 -26.67 27.13
CA ILE A 307 5.62 -26.45 26.60
C ILE A 307 6.10 -25.00 26.76
N LYS A 308 5.26 -24.11 27.30
CA LYS A 308 5.53 -22.68 27.48
C LYS A 308 5.90 -21.99 26.16
N GLN A 309 5.16 -22.25 25.09
CA GLN A 309 5.38 -21.60 23.79
C GLN A 309 5.21 -20.08 23.93
N LYS A 310 6.21 -19.33 23.46
CA LYS A 310 6.23 -17.84 23.58
C LYS A 310 6.13 -17.09 22.25
N SER A 311 6.33 -17.79 21.14
CA SER A 311 6.44 -17.19 19.81
C SER A 311 5.82 -18.09 18.74
N ILE A 312 5.44 -17.54 17.61
CA ILE A 312 5.14 -18.33 16.39
C ILE A 312 6.28 -18.10 15.41
N LYS A 313 6.82 -19.17 14.82
CA LYS A 313 7.97 -19.10 13.93
C LYS A 313 7.64 -19.78 12.61
N TRP A 314 8.09 -19.19 11.50
CA TRP A 314 8.03 -19.81 10.18
C TRP A 314 9.21 -19.35 9.34
N THR A 315 9.50 -20.06 8.26
CA THR A 315 10.48 -19.63 7.26
C THR A 315 9.75 -19.38 5.95
N THR A 316 9.91 -18.18 5.39
CA THR A 316 9.28 -17.82 4.12
C THR A 316 9.86 -18.60 2.95
N GLN A 317 9.21 -18.54 1.79
CA GLN A 317 9.71 -19.18 0.56
C GLN A 317 11.03 -18.57 0.03
N SER A 318 11.42 -17.37 0.47
CA SER A 318 12.75 -16.80 0.19
C SER A 318 13.84 -17.33 1.15
N GLY A 319 13.46 -18.14 2.15
CA GLY A 319 14.36 -18.63 3.20
C GLY A 319 14.48 -17.69 4.41
N PHE A 320 13.69 -16.61 4.47
CA PHE A 320 13.77 -15.65 5.58
C PHE A 320 13.07 -16.21 6.83
N PRO A 321 13.76 -16.32 7.99
CA PRO A 321 13.16 -16.79 9.22
C PRO A 321 12.37 -15.67 9.91
N VAL A 322 11.09 -15.89 10.15
CA VAL A 322 10.22 -14.98 10.89
C VAL A 322 10.00 -15.53 12.30
N THR A 323 10.19 -14.67 13.30
CA THR A 323 9.82 -14.94 14.69
C THR A 323 8.82 -13.89 15.13
N TYR A 324 7.58 -14.30 15.35
CA TYR A 324 6.53 -13.44 15.86
C TYR A 324 6.42 -13.57 17.37
N GLU A 325 6.66 -12.47 18.08
CA GLU A 325 6.58 -12.35 19.53
C GLU A 325 5.65 -11.19 19.91
N ALA A 326 4.77 -11.42 20.87
CA ALA A 326 3.90 -10.40 21.43
C ALA A 326 3.65 -10.71 22.91
N PHE A 327 4.10 -9.82 23.79
CA PHE A 327 4.04 -10.03 25.22
C PHE A 327 3.07 -9.08 25.90
N VAL A 328 2.52 -9.49 27.04
CA VAL A 328 1.77 -8.60 27.92
C VAL A 328 2.75 -7.58 28.48
N GLU A 329 2.38 -6.30 28.47
CA GLU A 329 3.23 -5.22 28.96
C GLU A 329 2.72 -4.76 30.33
N ASN A 330 3.64 -4.56 31.28
CA ASN A 330 3.35 -3.87 32.53
C ASN A 330 3.61 -2.37 32.34
N GLU A 331 2.66 -1.54 32.74
CA GLU A 331 2.84 -0.10 32.75
C GLU A 331 3.42 0.35 34.08
N PHE A 332 4.44 1.20 34.03
CA PHE A 332 4.99 1.87 35.19
C PHE A 332 5.04 3.38 34.94
N LYS A 333 4.93 4.16 36.01
CA LYS A 333 4.88 5.63 35.95
C LYS A 333 6.08 6.21 36.67
N GLU A 334 6.93 6.91 35.94
CA GLU A 334 8.08 7.62 36.48
C GLU A 334 7.90 9.12 36.38
N LYS A 335 8.30 9.85 37.42
CA LYS A 335 8.21 11.31 37.45
C LYS A 335 9.59 11.89 37.12
N ALA A 336 9.68 12.64 36.05
CA ALA A 336 10.85 13.43 35.72
C ALA A 336 10.60 14.91 36.01
N ILE A 337 11.64 15.60 36.46
CA ILE A 337 11.63 17.05 36.65
C ILE A 337 12.68 17.64 35.71
N ILE A 338 12.23 18.44 34.75
CA ILE A 338 13.13 19.21 33.89
C ILE A 338 13.37 20.55 34.57
N SER A 339 14.59 20.76 35.05
CA SER A 339 15.02 22.07 35.57
C SER A 339 15.13 23.08 34.42
N CYS A 340 14.39 24.17 34.54
CA CYS A 340 14.37 25.32 33.63
C CYS A 340 14.97 26.58 34.28
N SER A 341 15.60 26.43 35.45
CA SER A 341 16.21 27.51 36.24
C SER A 341 17.20 28.38 35.44
N GLN A 342 17.93 27.80 34.48
CA GLN A 342 18.90 28.51 33.64
C GLN A 342 18.36 29.00 32.30
N ARG A 343 17.09 28.73 31.96
CA ARG A 343 16.51 29.19 30.68
C ARG A 343 16.21 30.69 30.73
N LYS A 344 16.56 31.40 29.65
CA LYS A 344 16.23 32.83 29.46
C LYS A 344 14.73 33.09 29.40
N VAL A 345 13.98 32.14 28.84
CA VAL A 345 12.50 32.17 28.79
C VAL A 345 11.99 31.05 29.68
N LYS A 346 11.23 31.43 30.71
CA LYS A 346 10.64 30.48 31.65
C LYS A 346 9.39 29.84 31.04
N PRO A 347 9.16 28.54 31.25
CA PRO A 347 7.90 27.91 30.87
C PRO A 347 6.76 28.47 31.71
N ILE A 348 5.60 28.63 31.07
CA ILE A 348 4.35 29.06 31.69
C ILE A 348 3.44 27.84 31.81
N LEU A 349 3.00 27.53 33.02
CA LEU A 349 1.99 26.50 33.27
C LEU A 349 0.61 27.17 33.36
N THR A 350 -0.36 26.62 32.65
CA THR A 350 -1.78 26.97 32.80
C THR A 350 -2.41 26.01 33.79
N LYS A 351 -2.95 26.53 34.89
CA LYS A 351 -3.69 25.74 35.89
C LYS A 351 -5.13 25.47 35.41
N GLU A 352 -5.81 24.55 36.06
CA GLU A 352 -7.20 24.17 35.73
C GLU A 352 -8.18 25.35 35.81
N ASP A 353 -7.89 26.35 36.63
CA ASP A 353 -8.66 27.61 36.75
C ASP A 353 -8.33 28.63 35.65
N GLY A 354 -7.47 28.28 34.68
CA GLY A 354 -7.02 29.14 33.59
C GLY A 354 -5.94 30.14 33.97
N SER A 355 -5.53 30.21 35.25
CA SER A 355 -4.44 31.07 35.69
C SER A 355 -3.10 30.58 35.13
N LYS A 356 -2.22 31.52 34.81
CA LYS A 356 -0.91 31.25 34.22
C LYS A 356 0.18 31.60 35.23
N GLU A 357 1.10 30.66 35.45
CA GLU A 357 2.23 30.82 36.37
C GLU A 357 3.54 30.48 35.68
N GLU A 358 4.55 31.34 35.80
CA GLU A 358 5.91 31.03 35.39
C GLU A 358 6.55 30.05 36.36
N THR A 359 7.25 29.04 35.85
CA THR A 359 7.89 28.02 36.68
C THR A 359 9.34 27.76 36.30
N ASP A 360 10.15 27.46 37.31
CA ASP A 360 11.53 27.00 37.12
C ASP A 360 11.65 25.50 36.86
N THR A 361 10.54 24.76 36.90
CA THR A 361 10.55 23.31 36.73
C THR A 361 9.34 22.82 35.95
N ILE A 362 9.56 21.94 34.97
CA ILE A 362 8.48 21.21 34.31
C ILE A 362 8.46 19.79 34.87
N ARG A 363 7.31 19.37 35.40
CA ARG A 363 7.08 17.99 35.83
C ARG A 363 6.49 17.21 34.68
N ILE A 364 7.16 16.14 34.26
CA ILE A 364 6.67 15.24 33.22
C ILE A 364 6.45 13.88 33.87
N GLN A 365 5.29 13.29 33.61
CA GLN A 365 5.03 11.90 33.95
C GLN A 365 5.34 11.04 32.73
N HIS A 366 6.36 10.20 32.85
CA HIS A 366 6.68 9.18 31.87
C HIS A 366 5.85 7.94 32.19
N VAL A 367 5.17 7.40 31.18
CA VAL A 367 4.55 6.07 31.24
C VAL A 367 5.48 5.13 30.48
N GLY A 368 6.21 4.29 31.21
CA GLY A 368 7.02 3.23 30.64
C GLY A 368 6.21 1.94 30.48
N LYS A 369 6.55 1.15 29.47
CA LYS A 369 5.98 -0.18 29.23
C LYS A 369 7.09 -1.20 29.21
N GLU A 370 7.00 -2.20 30.08
CA GLU A 370 7.97 -3.29 30.15
C GLU A 370 7.31 -4.61 29.71
N PRO A 371 7.83 -5.29 28.67
CA PRO A 371 7.33 -6.59 28.26
C PRO A 371 7.52 -7.64 29.36
N THR A 372 6.47 -8.40 29.64
CA THR A 372 6.54 -9.59 30.49
C THR A 372 6.90 -10.84 29.69
N ASP A 373 7.09 -11.96 30.37
CA ASP A 373 7.28 -13.26 29.73
C ASP A 373 5.98 -13.96 29.26
N LYS A 374 4.82 -13.29 29.43
CA LYS A 374 3.51 -13.88 29.14
C LYS A 374 3.05 -13.51 27.73
N PRO A 375 2.76 -14.49 26.85
CA PRO A 375 2.21 -14.22 25.52
C PRO A 375 0.89 -13.46 25.58
N LYS A 376 0.79 -12.39 24.79
CA LYS A 376 -0.44 -11.61 24.62
C LYS A 376 -1.30 -12.26 23.54
N ILE A 377 -2.08 -13.28 23.94
CA ILE A 377 -2.87 -14.14 23.03
C ILE A 377 -3.67 -13.31 22.01
N ARG A 378 -4.40 -12.28 22.44
CA ARG A 378 -5.19 -11.43 21.53
C ARG A 378 -4.34 -10.80 20.43
N SER A 379 -3.13 -10.35 20.74
CA SER A 379 -2.21 -9.78 19.77
C SER A 379 -1.78 -10.83 18.75
N PHE A 380 -1.42 -12.04 19.19
CA PHE A 380 -1.11 -13.15 18.29
C PHE A 380 -2.24 -13.44 17.29
N MET A 381 -3.47 -13.53 17.79
CA MET A 381 -4.66 -13.76 16.96
C MET A 381 -4.85 -12.64 15.92
N SER A 382 -4.78 -11.37 16.32
CA SER A 382 -4.93 -10.26 15.38
C SER A 382 -3.74 -10.08 14.43
N GLY A 383 -2.53 -10.50 14.84
CA GLY A 383 -1.28 -10.20 14.17
C GLY A 383 -0.75 -11.30 13.26
N ILE A 384 -1.18 -12.56 13.42
CA ILE A 384 -0.65 -13.68 12.63
C ILE A 384 -0.92 -13.49 11.13
N SER A 385 -2.15 -13.12 10.75
CA SER A 385 -2.52 -12.93 9.36
C SER A 385 -1.74 -11.79 8.68
N PRO A 386 -1.70 -10.54 9.22
CA PRO A 386 -0.92 -9.48 8.61
C PRO A 386 0.57 -9.80 8.57
N ASN A 387 1.12 -10.41 9.63
CA ASN A 387 2.55 -10.73 9.66
C ASN A 387 2.91 -11.82 8.65
N PHE A 388 2.05 -12.82 8.49
CA PHE A 388 2.23 -13.85 7.46
C PHE A 388 2.17 -13.24 6.06
N VAL A 389 1.11 -12.47 5.74
CA VAL A 389 0.98 -11.80 4.43
C VAL A 389 2.16 -10.87 4.17
N HIS A 390 2.58 -10.07 5.16
CA HIS A 390 3.76 -9.22 5.04
C HIS A 390 5.05 -10.00 4.79
N SER A 391 5.21 -11.16 5.42
CA SER A 391 6.38 -11.99 5.15
C SER A 391 6.38 -12.60 3.76
N MET A 392 5.18 -12.83 3.19
CA MET A 392 5.03 -13.32 1.83
C MET A 392 5.24 -12.20 0.80
N ASP A 393 4.78 -10.96 1.07
CA ASP A 393 5.08 -9.78 0.24
C ASP A 393 6.60 -9.53 0.16
N ALA A 394 7.26 -9.61 1.31
CA ALA A 394 8.71 -9.45 1.41
C ALA A 394 9.46 -10.58 0.71
N ALA A 395 8.96 -11.82 0.82
CA ALA A 395 9.54 -12.97 0.15
C ALA A 395 9.42 -12.85 -1.38
N HIS A 396 8.30 -12.33 -1.90
CA HIS A 396 8.13 -12.07 -3.32
C HIS A 396 9.13 -11.05 -3.82
N MET A 397 9.22 -9.89 -3.16
CA MET A 397 10.22 -8.87 -3.47
C MET A 397 11.65 -9.43 -3.41
N ALA A 398 12.00 -10.17 -2.35
CA ALA A 398 13.34 -10.76 -2.20
C ALA A 398 13.67 -11.74 -3.33
N LYS A 399 12.70 -12.52 -3.79
CA LYS A 399 12.86 -13.46 -4.91
C LYS A 399 13.04 -12.75 -6.25
N VAL A 400 12.31 -11.65 -6.46
CA VAL A 400 12.50 -10.76 -7.63
C VAL A 400 13.90 -10.15 -7.60
N ILE A 401 14.29 -9.51 -6.49
CA ILE A 401 15.63 -8.89 -6.34
C ILE A 401 16.75 -9.92 -6.54
N ALA A 402 16.61 -11.14 -6.00
CA ALA A 402 17.64 -12.18 -6.13
C ALA A 402 17.88 -12.63 -7.59
N LYS A 403 16.88 -12.48 -8.46
CA LYS A 403 16.99 -12.76 -9.90
C LYS A 403 17.22 -11.49 -10.73
N TRP A 404 16.97 -10.31 -10.17
CA TRP A 404 17.18 -9.04 -10.84
C TRP A 404 18.66 -8.69 -10.91
N GLY A 405 19.16 -8.43 -12.11
CA GLY A 405 20.57 -8.08 -12.35
C GLY A 405 20.85 -6.58 -12.44
N GLY A 406 19.83 -5.73 -12.31
CA GLY A 406 19.92 -4.29 -12.56
C GLY A 406 19.78 -3.42 -11.31
N ASP A 407 19.82 -2.09 -11.53
CA ASP A 407 19.47 -1.12 -10.50
C ASP A 407 17.99 -1.28 -10.11
N PHE A 408 17.70 -1.16 -8.80
CA PHE A 408 16.40 -1.47 -8.24
C PHE A 408 16.12 -0.56 -7.04
N GLY A 409 14.95 0.09 -7.05
CA GLY A 409 14.37 0.78 -5.91
C GLY A 409 13.07 0.12 -5.50
N ALA A 410 12.75 0.08 -4.21
CA ALA A 410 11.45 -0.39 -3.77
C ALA A 410 10.85 0.42 -2.63
N VAL A 411 9.52 0.55 -2.68
CA VAL A 411 8.65 1.01 -1.60
C VAL A 411 7.67 -0.11 -1.32
N HIS A 412 8.16 -1.15 -0.65
CA HIS A 412 7.39 -2.35 -0.33
C HIS A 412 6.84 -3.06 -1.57
N ASP A 413 5.59 -2.80 -1.97
CA ASP A 413 4.88 -3.37 -3.12
C ASP A 413 4.94 -2.50 -4.38
N SER A 414 5.78 -1.47 -4.36
CA SER A 414 6.15 -0.63 -5.50
C SER A 414 7.61 -0.90 -5.88
N TYR A 415 7.87 -1.31 -7.12
CA TYR A 415 9.22 -1.63 -7.60
C TYR A 415 9.61 -0.64 -8.69
N SER A 416 10.84 -0.13 -8.66
CA SER A 416 11.33 0.87 -9.60
C SER A 416 12.63 0.43 -10.25
N VAL A 417 12.69 0.55 -11.57
CA VAL A 417 13.85 0.23 -12.42
C VAL A 417 13.98 1.31 -13.51
N HIS A 418 15.00 1.23 -14.36
CA HIS A 418 15.07 2.14 -15.51
C HIS A 418 13.90 1.90 -16.45
N ALA A 419 13.46 2.94 -17.16
CA ALA A 419 12.33 2.87 -18.07
C ALA A 419 12.44 1.69 -19.05
N CYS A 420 13.63 1.46 -19.62
CA CYS A 420 13.91 0.39 -20.57
C CYS A 420 13.76 -1.04 -20.00
N ASP A 421 13.80 -1.20 -18.68
CA ASP A 421 13.81 -2.49 -18.00
C ASP A 421 12.43 -2.86 -17.41
N VAL A 422 11.44 -1.97 -17.50
CA VAL A 422 10.14 -2.14 -16.80
C VAL A 422 9.40 -3.40 -17.28
N ASP A 423 9.41 -3.68 -18.58
CA ASP A 423 8.73 -4.87 -19.14
C ASP A 423 9.36 -6.18 -18.63
N GLU A 424 10.69 -6.26 -18.64
CA GLU A 424 11.44 -7.41 -18.10
C GLU A 424 11.16 -7.59 -16.61
N LEU A 425 11.12 -6.49 -15.85
CA LEU A 425 10.76 -6.54 -14.44
C LEU A 425 9.34 -7.09 -14.25
N LEU A 426 8.35 -6.61 -15.01
CA LEU A 426 6.96 -7.05 -14.90
C LEU A 426 6.81 -8.55 -15.17
N GLU A 427 7.52 -9.08 -16.16
CA GLU A 427 7.56 -10.52 -16.43
C GLU A 427 8.13 -11.29 -15.23
N LEU A 428 9.27 -10.86 -14.69
CA LEU A 428 9.91 -11.50 -13.54
C LEU A 428 9.03 -11.46 -12.29
N ILE A 429 8.36 -10.33 -12.01
CA ILE A 429 7.41 -10.20 -10.89
C ILE A 429 6.31 -11.26 -11.00
N LYS A 430 5.70 -11.40 -12.18
CA LYS A 430 4.64 -12.39 -12.45
C LYS A 430 5.15 -13.82 -12.31
N GLU A 431 6.32 -14.12 -12.84
CA GLU A 431 6.94 -15.45 -12.75
C GLU A 431 7.23 -15.88 -11.31
N GLU A 432 7.80 -14.98 -10.50
CA GLU A 432 8.07 -15.28 -9.09
C GLU A 432 6.78 -15.43 -8.29
N PHE A 433 5.75 -14.63 -8.58
CA PHE A 433 4.44 -14.77 -7.94
C PHE A 433 3.79 -16.12 -8.27
N ILE A 434 3.80 -16.52 -9.55
CA ILE A 434 3.33 -17.85 -9.98
C ILE A 434 4.12 -18.95 -9.27
N THR A 435 5.45 -18.85 -9.24
CA THR A 435 6.32 -19.83 -8.58
C THR A 435 6.00 -19.98 -7.09
N MET A 436 5.69 -18.87 -6.41
CA MET A 436 5.33 -18.88 -5.00
C MET A 436 3.99 -19.59 -4.74
N TYR A 437 3.02 -19.47 -5.64
CA TYR A 437 1.65 -19.90 -5.39
C TYR A 437 1.15 -21.07 -6.29
N SER A 438 2.00 -21.63 -7.15
CA SER A 438 1.65 -22.79 -8.02
C SER A 438 1.60 -24.12 -7.25
N TYR A 439 0.71 -24.18 -6.27
CA TYR A 439 0.38 -25.38 -5.49
C TYR A 439 -1.07 -25.79 -5.77
N SER A 440 -1.37 -27.09 -5.71
CA SER A 440 -2.76 -27.58 -5.76
C SER A 440 -3.57 -27.03 -4.59
N ASN A 441 -2.97 -27.00 -3.41
CA ASN A 441 -3.54 -26.50 -2.17
C ASN A 441 -2.48 -25.74 -1.37
N PHE A 442 -2.62 -24.42 -1.25
CA PHE A 442 -1.64 -23.61 -0.52
C PHE A 442 -1.82 -23.71 1.01
N PHE A 443 -2.97 -24.17 1.50
CA PHE A 443 -3.19 -24.37 2.94
C PHE A 443 -2.27 -25.45 3.53
N GLU A 444 -1.92 -26.50 2.76
CA GLU A 444 -0.90 -27.48 3.14
C GLU A 444 0.49 -26.85 3.34
N VAL A 445 0.83 -25.84 2.52
CA VAL A 445 2.08 -25.09 2.66
C VAL A 445 2.05 -24.25 3.94
N ILE A 446 0.93 -23.57 4.20
CA ILE A 446 0.72 -22.77 5.43
C ILE A 446 0.85 -23.65 6.67
N GLU A 447 0.18 -24.81 6.71
CA GLU A 447 0.27 -25.74 7.83
C GLU A 447 1.70 -26.22 8.05
N ARG A 448 2.40 -26.63 6.98
CA ARG A 448 3.81 -27.04 7.07
C ARG A 448 4.73 -25.93 7.58
N MET A 449 4.41 -24.67 7.29
CA MET A 449 5.20 -23.52 7.73
C MET A 449 4.96 -23.15 9.20
N LEU A 450 3.73 -23.31 9.71
CA LEU A 450 3.29 -22.72 10.98
C LEU A 450 2.88 -23.72 12.06
N VAL A 451 2.37 -24.90 11.70
CA VAL A 451 1.89 -25.90 12.67
C VAL A 451 3.09 -26.70 13.16
N THR A 452 3.41 -26.57 14.44
CA THR A 452 4.56 -27.25 15.05
C THR A 452 4.22 -28.64 15.56
N ASN A 453 2.95 -28.87 15.91
CA ASN A 453 2.44 -30.18 16.33
C ASN A 453 1.11 -30.48 15.61
N PRO A 454 1.11 -31.37 14.59
CA PRO A 454 -0.09 -31.75 13.86
C PRO A 454 -1.21 -32.30 14.75
N ASP A 455 -0.88 -33.02 15.82
CA ASP A 455 -1.88 -33.62 16.73
C ASP A 455 -2.68 -32.57 17.52
N ASN A 456 -2.19 -31.32 17.54
CA ASN A 456 -2.81 -30.20 18.25
C ASN A 456 -3.64 -29.28 17.33
N PHE A 457 -3.73 -29.59 16.03
CA PHE A 457 -4.44 -28.77 15.05
C PHE A 457 -5.44 -29.60 14.23
N ASN A 458 -6.70 -29.62 14.70
CA ASN A 458 -7.80 -30.37 14.07
C ASN A 458 -8.82 -29.46 13.36
N TYR A 459 -8.41 -28.27 12.92
CA TYR A 459 -9.30 -27.34 12.22
C TYR A 459 -9.28 -27.61 10.71
N ASN A 460 -10.47 -27.79 10.13
CA ASN A 460 -10.59 -28.05 8.69
C ASN A 460 -10.05 -26.87 7.87
N GLN A 461 -9.31 -27.18 6.82
CA GLN A 461 -8.89 -26.19 5.83
C GLN A 461 -10.11 -25.54 5.16
N PRO A 462 -10.01 -24.25 4.78
CA PRO A 462 -11.04 -23.61 3.95
C PRO A 462 -11.22 -24.30 2.60
N GLU A 463 -12.38 -24.11 1.99
CA GLU A 463 -12.60 -24.52 0.60
C GLU A 463 -11.76 -23.67 -0.35
N LEU A 464 -11.12 -24.33 -1.32
CA LEU A 464 -10.36 -23.65 -2.36
C LEU A 464 -11.30 -23.13 -3.43
N GLY A 465 -11.04 -21.92 -3.93
CA GLY A 465 -11.70 -21.42 -5.12
C GLY A 465 -11.13 -22.00 -6.41
N SER A 466 -11.51 -21.41 -7.55
CA SER A 466 -11.25 -21.90 -8.90
C SER A 466 -10.13 -21.16 -9.65
N LEU A 467 -9.43 -20.22 -9.01
CA LEU A 467 -8.37 -19.43 -9.64
C LEU A 467 -7.20 -20.32 -10.08
N ASP A 468 -6.82 -20.25 -11.36
CA ASP A 468 -5.51 -20.71 -11.82
C ASP A 468 -4.52 -19.55 -11.70
N ILE A 469 -3.52 -19.71 -10.83
CA ILE A 469 -2.51 -18.68 -10.59
C ILE A 469 -1.74 -18.29 -11.87
N ARG A 470 -1.67 -19.18 -12.86
CA ARG A 470 -0.98 -18.93 -14.13
C ARG A 470 -1.66 -17.85 -14.97
N GLU A 471 -2.93 -17.55 -14.68
CA GLU A 471 -3.66 -16.45 -15.33
C GLU A 471 -2.95 -15.10 -15.13
N VAL A 472 -2.21 -14.91 -14.02
CA VAL A 472 -1.40 -13.70 -13.73
C VAL A 472 -0.43 -13.34 -14.86
N LYS A 473 0.08 -14.34 -15.60
CA LYS A 473 1.03 -14.11 -16.70
C LYS A 473 0.50 -13.08 -17.71
N ASN A 474 -0.79 -13.13 -17.99
CA ASN A 474 -1.44 -12.28 -18.99
C ASN A 474 -2.18 -11.09 -18.35
N SER A 475 -2.00 -10.82 -17.05
CA SER A 475 -2.66 -9.70 -16.38
C SER A 475 -1.80 -8.43 -16.47
N ASP A 476 -2.29 -7.44 -17.21
CA ASP A 476 -1.60 -6.15 -17.38
C ASP A 476 -1.66 -5.28 -16.13
N TYR A 477 -2.64 -5.51 -15.25
CA TYR A 477 -2.90 -4.69 -14.06
C TYR A 477 -2.51 -5.39 -12.75
N PHE A 478 -1.77 -6.51 -12.81
CA PHE A 478 -1.23 -7.15 -11.61
C PHE A 478 -0.25 -6.21 -10.89
N PHE A 479 0.73 -5.73 -11.64
CA PHE A 479 1.62 -4.61 -11.34
C PHE A 479 1.60 -3.68 -12.55
N ALA A 480 1.35 -2.38 -12.36
CA ALA A 480 1.17 -1.44 -13.47
C ALA A 480 1.54 0.00 -13.11
#